data_AF-A0A346PDV7-F1
#
_entry.id   AF-A0A346PDV7-F1
#
_cell.length_a   1.000
_cell.length_b   1.000
_cell.length_c   1.000
_cell.angle_alpha   90.00
_cell.angle_beta   90.00
_cell.angle_gamma   90.00
#
_symmetry.space_group_name_H-M   'P 1'
#
loop_
_entity.id
_entity.type
_entity.pdbx_description
1 polymer ?
#
loop_
_entity_poly.entity_id
_entity_poly.type
_entity_poly.pdbx_seq_one_letter_code
_entity_poly.pdbx_strand_id
1 'polypeptide(L)'
;MNQFEPSPYQSEITVDDLNNAERFLLLLLGADNGSQVPGNLWLQKEMFLISREFEPLSEYLSYKPHLQGPYSDTLSDILDNLQYMGLARKDRRDIRLTGDGAQLAAELKRQADEDLVSLVESIKKKNNDLSKDELLAFIYYSYPEMTNGSLEMDDIEKQRDELAVSLYNKDRIGVNRAADIAGMPVDEFEKSL
;
A
#
# COMPACT_ATOMS: atom_id res chain seq x y z
N MET A 1 -6.90 35.81 -30.30
CA MET A 1 -6.46 35.49 -28.93
C MET A 1 -7.72 35.12 -28.15
N ASN A 2 -7.99 33.84 -27.97
CA ASN A 2 -9.06 33.40 -27.08
C ASN A 2 -8.50 33.37 -25.66
N GLN A 3 -8.94 34.30 -24.83
CA GLN A 3 -8.79 34.22 -23.38
C GLN A 3 -9.83 33.21 -22.91
N PHE A 4 -9.38 31.98 -22.60
CA PHE A 4 -10.16 31.07 -21.78
C PHE A 4 -10.14 31.65 -20.36
N GLU A 5 -11.22 32.33 -19.97
CA GLU A 5 -11.45 32.59 -18.56
C GLU A 5 -11.70 31.25 -17.85
N PRO A 6 -11.04 30.96 -16.72
CA PRO A 6 -11.33 29.75 -15.96
C PRO A 6 -12.77 29.79 -15.44
N SER A 7 -13.46 28.66 -15.55
CA SER A 7 -14.84 28.48 -15.07
C SER A 7 -14.95 28.81 -13.57
N PRO A 8 -15.92 29.64 -13.13
CA PRO A 8 -16.05 30.11 -11.74
C PRO A 8 -16.65 29.08 -10.75
N TYR A 9 -16.70 27.80 -11.11
CA TYR A 9 -17.29 26.73 -10.29
C TYR A 9 -16.36 25.53 -10.14
N GLN A 10 -15.21 25.72 -9.49
CA GLN A 10 -14.60 24.64 -8.74
C GLN A 10 -14.81 24.99 -7.27
N SER A 11 -15.83 24.40 -6.65
CA SER A 11 -15.93 24.38 -5.19
C SER A 11 -14.66 23.73 -4.65
N GLU A 12 -14.05 24.36 -3.65
CA GLU A 12 -12.90 23.81 -2.95
C GLU A 12 -13.29 22.45 -2.35
N ILE A 13 -12.58 21.38 -2.72
CA ILE A 13 -12.85 20.03 -2.22
C ILE A 13 -12.43 19.96 -0.76
N THR A 14 -13.30 19.44 0.09
CA THR A 14 -13.09 19.31 1.54
C THR A 14 -13.03 17.85 1.95
N VAL A 15 -12.64 17.59 3.20
CA VAL A 15 -12.66 16.24 3.78
C VAL A 15 -14.05 15.61 3.75
N ASP A 16 -15.11 16.41 3.88
CA ASP A 16 -16.50 15.95 3.90
C ASP A 16 -17.00 15.44 2.55
N ASP A 17 -16.35 15.83 1.46
CA ASP A 17 -16.65 15.35 0.11
C ASP A 17 -16.10 13.94 -0.16
N LEU A 18 -15.19 13.45 0.70
CA LEU A 18 -14.50 12.18 0.54
C LEU A 18 -15.20 11.04 1.28
N ASN A 19 -15.35 9.90 0.59
CA ASN A 19 -15.76 8.66 1.23
C ASN A 19 -14.64 8.07 2.11
N ASN A 20 -14.97 7.11 2.97
CA ASN A 20 -13.99 6.55 3.91
C ASN A 20 -12.77 5.95 3.21
N ALA A 21 -12.93 5.21 2.11
CA ALA A 21 -11.81 4.57 1.42
C ALA A 21 -10.89 5.60 0.72
N GLU A 22 -11.45 6.69 0.20
CA GLU A 22 -10.68 7.84 -0.30
C GLU A 22 -9.87 8.50 0.82
N ARG A 23 -10.45 8.65 2.01
CA ARG A 23 -9.74 9.18 3.19
C ARG A 23 -8.58 8.27 3.60
N PHE A 24 -8.77 6.95 3.61
CA PHE A 24 -7.69 6.00 3.87
C PHE A 24 -6.58 6.07 2.82
N LEU A 25 -6.94 6.18 1.54
CA LEU A 25 -5.94 6.34 0.47
C LEU A 25 -5.18 7.65 0.60
N LEU A 26 -5.83 8.77 0.92
CA LEU A 26 -5.15 10.05 1.18
C LEU A 26 -4.23 9.97 2.41
N LEU A 27 -4.67 9.32 3.49
CA LEU A 27 -3.83 9.08 4.66
C LEU A 27 -2.58 8.26 4.30
N LEU A 28 -2.73 7.20 3.52
CA LEU A 28 -1.58 6.42 3.04
C LEU A 28 -0.65 7.26 2.18
N LEU A 29 -1.17 7.98 1.18
CA LEU A 29 -0.33 8.79 0.30
C LEU A 29 0.34 9.96 1.05
N GLY A 30 -0.28 10.48 2.11
CA GLY A 30 0.25 11.53 2.98
C GLY A 30 1.18 11.04 4.10
N ALA A 31 1.16 9.74 4.40
CA ALA A 31 2.03 9.15 5.41
C ALA A 31 3.51 9.18 4.98
N ASP A 32 4.40 8.94 5.94
CA ASP A 32 5.85 8.97 5.77
C ASP A 32 6.34 10.28 5.13
N ASN A 33 5.88 11.39 5.70
CA ASN A 33 6.17 12.75 5.23
C ASN A 33 5.77 12.99 3.76
N GLY A 34 4.70 12.34 3.29
CA GLY A 34 4.24 12.43 1.90
C GLY A 34 5.18 11.76 0.90
N SER A 35 5.99 10.78 1.33
CA SER A 35 6.84 10.02 0.42
C SER A 35 5.99 9.32 -0.65
N GLN A 36 6.57 9.16 -1.84
CA GLN A 36 5.86 8.56 -2.96
C GLN A 36 5.68 7.05 -2.75
N VAL A 37 4.57 6.50 -3.25
CA VAL A 37 4.37 5.04 -3.32
C VAL A 37 4.97 4.54 -4.65
N PRO A 38 5.88 3.54 -4.68
CA PRO A 38 6.61 3.09 -5.88
C PRO A 38 5.78 2.52 -7.05
N GLY A 39 4.46 2.53 -6.96
CA GLY A 39 3.56 2.17 -8.04
C GLY A 39 2.37 1.35 -7.59
N ASN A 40 1.62 0.85 -8.58
CA ASN A 40 0.35 0.14 -8.35
C ASN A 40 0.50 -1.10 -7.46
N LEU A 41 1.60 -1.85 -7.61
CA LEU A 41 1.80 -3.05 -6.80
C LEU A 41 1.86 -2.70 -5.31
N TRP A 42 2.73 -1.75 -4.93
CA TRP A 42 2.85 -1.25 -3.56
C TRP A 42 1.54 -0.68 -3.06
N LEU A 43 0.87 0.14 -3.85
CA LEU A 43 -0.43 0.71 -3.45
C LEU A 43 -1.43 -0.39 -3.10
N GLN A 44 -1.57 -1.40 -3.95
CA GLN A 44 -2.48 -2.52 -3.73
C GLN A 44 -2.11 -3.32 -2.48
N LYS A 45 -0.81 -3.52 -2.20
CA LYS A 45 -0.39 -4.30 -1.02
C LYS A 45 -0.51 -3.52 0.27
N GLU A 46 -0.12 -2.25 0.27
CA GLU A 46 -0.21 -1.38 1.46
C GLU A 46 -1.66 -1.14 1.85
N MET A 47 -2.54 -0.79 0.89
CA MET A 47 -3.96 -0.63 1.17
C MET A 47 -4.65 -1.95 1.53
N PHE A 48 -4.19 -3.08 0.98
CA PHE A 48 -4.66 -4.39 1.42
C PHE A 48 -4.36 -4.60 2.90
N LEU A 49 -3.10 -4.42 3.33
CA LEU A 49 -2.69 -4.56 4.72
C LEU A 49 -3.49 -3.62 5.64
N ILE A 50 -3.69 -2.35 5.26
CA ILE A 50 -4.52 -1.41 6.02
C ILE A 50 -5.95 -1.94 6.14
N SER A 51 -6.55 -2.38 5.02
CA SER A 51 -7.93 -2.87 5.01
C SER A 51 -8.17 -4.08 5.91
N ARG A 52 -7.15 -4.93 6.13
CA ARG A 52 -7.24 -6.09 7.02
C ARG A 52 -7.52 -5.72 8.48
N GLU A 53 -7.14 -4.52 8.89
CA GLU A 53 -7.34 -4.01 10.25
C GLU A 53 -8.70 -3.30 10.42
N PHE A 54 -9.43 -3.05 9.33
CA PHE A 54 -10.70 -2.31 9.34
C PHE A 54 -11.77 -3.01 8.48
N GLU A 55 -12.64 -3.79 9.12
CA GLU A 55 -13.68 -4.60 8.44
C GLU A 55 -14.52 -3.81 7.42
N PRO A 56 -15.06 -2.61 7.72
CA PRO A 56 -15.82 -1.85 6.72
C PRO A 56 -15.00 -1.47 5.48
N LEU A 57 -13.69 -1.22 5.65
CA LEU A 57 -12.79 -0.93 4.53
C LEU A 57 -12.47 -2.19 3.74
N SER A 58 -12.24 -3.32 4.42
CA SER A 58 -12.03 -4.64 3.80
C SER A 58 -13.20 -5.03 2.90
N GLU A 59 -14.43 -4.92 3.42
CA GLU A 59 -15.65 -5.23 2.66
C GLU A 59 -15.81 -4.33 1.44
N TYR A 60 -15.61 -3.02 1.62
CA TYR A 60 -15.76 -2.05 0.53
C TYR A 60 -14.72 -2.24 -0.57
N LEU A 61 -13.45 -2.47 -0.21
CA LEU A 61 -12.37 -2.68 -1.19
C LEU A 61 -12.45 -4.06 -1.84
N SER A 62 -13.06 -5.05 -1.19
CA SER A 62 -13.38 -6.36 -1.77
C SER A 62 -12.18 -7.02 -2.48
N TYR A 63 -11.04 -7.09 -1.79
CA TYR A 63 -9.82 -7.68 -2.33
C TYR A 63 -10.01 -9.15 -2.71
N LYS A 64 -9.43 -9.54 -3.84
CA LYS A 64 -9.47 -10.91 -4.36
C LYS A 64 -8.05 -11.39 -4.75
N PRO A 65 -7.81 -12.71 -4.74
CA PRO A 65 -6.59 -13.27 -5.32
C PRO A 65 -6.46 -12.86 -6.80
N HIS A 66 -5.25 -12.52 -7.21
CA HIS A 66 -4.91 -12.12 -8.58
C HIS A 66 -3.47 -12.53 -8.93
N LEU A 67 -3.04 -12.23 -10.16
CA LEU A 67 -1.74 -12.63 -10.73
C LEU A 67 -0.51 -12.23 -9.90
N GLN A 68 -0.63 -11.24 -9.01
CA GLN A 68 0.44 -10.77 -8.13
C GLN A 68 -0.03 -10.67 -6.68
N GLY A 69 -0.92 -11.57 -6.24
CA GLY A 69 -1.52 -11.55 -4.92
C GLY A 69 -2.81 -10.70 -4.84
N PRO A 70 -3.16 -10.16 -3.66
CA PRO A 70 -4.42 -9.46 -3.45
C PRO A 70 -4.54 -8.23 -4.34
N TYR A 71 -5.69 -8.07 -4.99
CA TYR A 71 -6.00 -6.95 -5.87
C TYR A 71 -7.43 -6.46 -5.66
N SER A 72 -7.62 -5.15 -5.76
CA SER A 72 -8.92 -4.47 -5.71
C SER A 72 -9.08 -3.55 -6.92
N ASP A 73 -10.09 -3.85 -7.76
CA ASP A 73 -10.55 -2.94 -8.82
C ASP A 73 -11.09 -1.65 -8.21
N THR A 74 -11.85 -1.75 -7.11
CA THR A 74 -12.36 -0.60 -6.36
C THR A 74 -11.25 0.36 -5.94
N LEU A 75 -10.11 -0.13 -5.45
CA LEU A 75 -8.98 0.74 -5.12
C LEU A 75 -8.43 1.48 -6.34
N SER A 76 -8.44 0.82 -7.50
CA SER A 76 -7.99 1.45 -8.75
C SER A 76 -8.93 2.59 -9.15
N ASP A 77 -10.24 2.37 -9.05
CA ASP A 77 -11.26 3.39 -9.30
C ASP A 77 -11.15 4.56 -8.32
N ILE A 78 -10.88 4.29 -7.03
CA ILE A 78 -10.65 5.32 -6.02
C ILE A 78 -9.44 6.18 -6.38
N LEU A 79 -8.32 5.56 -6.77
CA LEU A 79 -7.13 6.31 -7.19
C LEU A 79 -7.44 7.18 -8.41
N ASP A 80 -8.12 6.64 -9.41
CA ASP A 80 -8.53 7.38 -10.60
C ASP A 80 -9.44 8.57 -10.24
N ASN A 81 -10.34 8.41 -9.26
CA ASN A 81 -11.16 9.50 -8.75
C ASN A 81 -10.34 10.58 -8.03
N LEU A 82 -9.38 10.20 -7.17
CA LEU A 82 -8.46 11.16 -6.54
C LEU A 82 -7.62 11.92 -7.58
N GLN A 83 -7.24 11.26 -8.68
CA GLN A 83 -6.55 11.91 -9.78
C GLN A 83 -7.45 12.88 -10.54
N TYR A 84 -8.71 12.51 -10.80
CA TYR A 84 -9.71 13.37 -11.44
C TYR A 84 -10.01 14.62 -10.60
N MET A 85 -10.10 14.47 -9.28
CA MET A 85 -10.25 15.56 -8.32
C MET A 85 -8.98 16.43 -8.16
N GLY A 86 -7.87 16.04 -8.78
CA GLY A 86 -6.61 16.77 -8.67
C GLY A 86 -5.90 16.61 -7.31
N LEU A 87 -6.26 15.61 -6.51
CA LEU A 87 -5.69 15.34 -5.18
C LEU A 87 -4.48 14.40 -5.22
N ALA A 88 -4.41 13.54 -6.24
CA ALA A 88 -3.29 12.63 -6.45
C ALA A 88 -2.75 12.74 -7.89
N ARG A 89 -1.49 12.35 -8.06
CA ARG A 89 -0.87 12.13 -9.37
C ARG A 89 -0.20 10.78 -9.37
N LYS A 90 -0.31 10.11 -10.51
CA LYS A 90 0.38 8.86 -10.80
C LYS A 90 1.18 9.03 -12.07
N ASP A 91 2.48 8.84 -11.94
CA ASP A 91 3.40 8.75 -13.05
C ASP A 91 3.70 7.26 -13.33
N ARG A 92 4.57 6.97 -14.31
CA ARG A 92 4.92 5.59 -14.66
C ARG A 92 5.56 4.80 -13.53
N ARG A 93 6.16 5.48 -12.54
CA ARG A 93 7.00 4.88 -11.50
C ARG A 93 6.48 5.10 -10.09
N ASP A 94 5.59 6.06 -9.87
CA ASP A 94 5.17 6.38 -8.52
C ASP A 94 3.82 7.10 -8.46
N ILE A 95 3.26 7.10 -7.25
CA ILE A 95 1.99 7.71 -6.90
C ILE A 95 2.25 8.67 -5.73
N ARG A 96 1.75 9.89 -5.82
CA ARG A 96 1.95 10.94 -4.82
C ARG A 96 0.75 11.88 -4.74
N LEU A 97 0.63 12.59 -3.62
CA LEU A 97 -0.34 13.68 -3.48
C LEU A 97 0.07 14.91 -4.29
N THR A 98 -0.93 15.71 -4.68
CA THR A 98 -0.74 17.09 -5.11
C THR A 98 -0.65 18.03 -3.90
N GLY A 99 -0.49 19.33 -4.13
CA GLY A 99 -0.56 20.33 -3.04
C GLY A 99 -1.90 20.27 -2.30
N ASP A 100 -3.00 20.22 -3.04
CA ASP A 100 -4.36 20.17 -2.46
C ASP A 100 -4.60 18.84 -1.73
N GLY A 101 -4.18 17.72 -2.33
CA GLY A 101 -4.25 16.42 -1.68
C GLY A 101 -3.43 16.36 -0.39
N ALA A 102 -2.25 16.99 -0.35
CA ALA A 102 -1.42 17.04 0.84
C ALA A 102 -2.05 17.89 1.96
N GLN A 103 -2.76 18.97 1.62
CA GLN A 103 -3.50 19.77 2.60
C GLN A 103 -4.64 18.96 3.22
N LEU A 104 -5.43 18.25 2.39
CA LEU A 104 -6.52 17.38 2.87
C LEU A 104 -5.99 16.20 3.68
N ALA A 105 -4.90 15.56 3.26
CA ALA A 105 -4.27 14.49 4.03
C ALA A 105 -3.77 14.97 5.40
N ALA A 106 -3.19 16.18 5.46
CA ALA A 106 -2.76 16.78 6.72
C ALA A 106 -3.94 17.12 7.64
N GLU A 107 -5.08 17.54 7.07
CA GLU A 107 -6.31 17.74 7.82
C GLU A 107 -6.88 16.43 8.36
N LEU A 108 -7.00 15.40 7.51
CA LEU A 108 -7.41 14.06 7.90
C LEU A 108 -6.54 13.51 9.02
N LYS A 109 -5.21 13.66 8.93
CA LYS A 109 -4.27 13.21 9.95
C LYS A 109 -4.49 13.88 11.32
N ARG A 110 -4.97 15.13 11.35
CA ARG A 110 -5.30 15.83 12.62
C ARG A 110 -6.62 15.36 13.23
N GLN A 111 -7.54 14.84 12.41
CA GLN A 111 -8.87 14.40 12.85
C GLN A 111 -8.91 12.89 13.13
N ALA A 112 -8.01 12.12 12.52
CA ALA A 112 -7.92 10.68 12.66
C ALA A 112 -7.38 10.26 14.03
N ASP A 113 -7.73 9.03 14.41
CA ASP A 113 -7.20 8.37 15.59
C ASP A 113 -5.67 8.14 15.48
N GLU A 114 -4.94 8.29 16.59
CA GLU A 114 -3.47 8.20 16.61
C GLU A 114 -2.97 6.79 16.27
N ASP A 115 -3.69 5.75 16.70
CA ASP A 115 -3.32 4.35 16.41
C ASP A 115 -3.51 4.07 14.92
N LEU A 116 -4.59 4.57 14.32
CA LEU A 116 -4.81 4.49 12.88
C LEU A 116 -3.68 5.19 12.09
N VAL A 117 -3.35 6.43 12.46
CA VAL A 117 -2.27 7.18 11.79
C VAL A 117 -0.94 6.43 11.93
N SER A 118 -0.64 5.91 13.11
CA SER A 118 0.58 5.16 13.39
C SER A 118 0.66 3.85 12.61
N LEU A 119 -0.46 3.14 12.46
CA LEU A 119 -0.56 1.93 11.64
C LEU A 119 -0.26 2.22 10.17
N VAL A 120 -0.90 3.24 9.60
CA VAL A 120 -0.72 3.62 8.18
C VAL A 120 0.73 4.06 7.92
N GLU A 121 1.30 4.87 8.81
CA GLU A 121 2.71 5.29 8.77
C GLU A 121 3.67 4.08 8.82
N SER A 122 3.41 3.14 9.72
CA SER A 122 4.21 1.91 9.88
C SER A 122 4.15 1.03 8.63
N ILE A 123 2.95 0.81 8.08
CA ILE A 123 2.75 0.01 6.86
C ILE A 123 3.51 0.62 5.70
N LYS A 124 3.36 1.93 5.47
CA LYS A 124 4.06 2.60 4.36
C LYS A 124 5.58 2.50 4.52
N LYS A 125 6.12 2.89 5.68
CA LYS A 125 7.57 2.88 5.94
C LYS A 125 8.19 1.51 5.77
N LYS A 126 7.49 0.44 6.16
CA LYS A 126 8.00 -0.93 6.07
C LYS A 126 7.95 -1.50 4.65
N ASN A 127 7.04 -1.04 3.80
CA ASN A 127 6.83 -1.64 2.48
C ASN A 127 7.42 -0.83 1.32
N ASN A 128 7.50 0.49 1.44
CA ASN A 128 7.93 1.38 0.36
C ASN A 128 9.36 1.12 -0.15
N ASP A 129 10.25 0.58 0.68
CA ASP A 129 11.65 0.30 0.34
C ASP A 129 11.93 -1.18 0.04
N LEU A 130 10.89 -2.01 0.06
CA LEU A 130 11.00 -3.39 -0.39
C LEU A 130 11.17 -3.44 -1.91
N SER A 131 11.93 -4.41 -2.38
CA SER A 131 11.89 -4.83 -3.77
C SER A 131 10.53 -5.45 -4.09
N LYS A 132 10.22 -5.59 -5.38
CA LYS A 132 9.02 -6.29 -5.82
C LYS A 132 8.93 -7.68 -5.18
N ASP A 133 10.02 -8.44 -5.22
CA ASP A 133 10.02 -9.84 -4.80
C ASP A 133 9.96 -9.97 -3.28
N GLU A 134 10.59 -9.06 -2.54
CA GLU A 134 10.46 -8.98 -1.08
C GLU A 134 9.02 -8.67 -0.66
N LEU A 135 8.38 -7.69 -1.31
CA LEU A 135 6.99 -7.34 -1.03
C LEU A 135 6.05 -8.52 -1.34
N LEU A 136 6.25 -9.18 -2.47
CA LEU A 136 5.44 -10.34 -2.86
C LEU A 136 5.67 -11.52 -1.91
N ALA A 137 6.90 -11.84 -1.53
CA ALA A 137 7.19 -12.87 -0.53
C ALA A 137 6.49 -12.56 0.80
N PHE A 138 6.62 -11.34 1.30
CA PHE A 138 5.95 -10.93 2.54
C PHE A 138 4.43 -11.17 2.47
N ILE A 139 3.79 -10.76 1.38
CA ILE A 139 2.35 -10.93 1.20
C ILE A 139 1.97 -12.40 1.00
N TYR A 140 2.71 -13.16 0.20
CA TYR A 140 2.34 -14.53 -0.18
C TYR A 140 2.40 -15.48 1.00
N TYR A 141 3.43 -15.37 1.83
CA TYR A 141 3.53 -16.21 3.02
C TYR A 141 2.59 -15.74 4.13
N SER A 142 2.20 -14.47 4.16
CA SER A 142 1.26 -13.91 5.16
C SER A 142 -0.21 -14.11 4.83
N TYR A 143 -0.53 -14.20 3.55
CA TYR A 143 -1.89 -14.37 3.05
C TYR A 143 -1.89 -15.37 1.89
N PRO A 144 -1.54 -16.66 2.15
CA PRO A 144 -1.42 -17.67 1.11
C PRO A 144 -2.73 -17.86 0.32
N GLU A 145 -3.88 -17.61 0.93
CA GLU A 145 -5.19 -17.64 0.28
C GLU A 145 -5.33 -16.60 -0.85
N MET A 146 -4.55 -15.51 -0.80
CA MET A 146 -4.55 -14.45 -1.80
C MET A 146 -3.62 -14.73 -2.99
N THR A 147 -2.93 -15.87 -3.01
CA THR A 147 -1.89 -16.18 -4.00
C THR A 147 -2.35 -17.10 -5.14
N ASN A 148 -3.59 -17.57 -5.09
CA ASN A 148 -4.12 -18.49 -6.09
C ASN A 148 -4.08 -17.87 -7.50
N GLY A 149 -3.40 -18.55 -8.43
CA GLY A 149 -3.21 -18.09 -9.81
C GLY A 149 -2.11 -17.01 -9.98
N SER A 150 -1.26 -16.81 -8.97
CA SER A 150 -0.09 -15.93 -9.07
C SER A 150 0.88 -16.41 -10.14
N LEU A 151 1.33 -15.50 -11.01
CA LEU A 151 2.35 -15.79 -12.03
C LEU A 151 3.77 -15.72 -11.48
N GLU A 152 3.94 -15.14 -10.29
CA GLU A 152 5.25 -14.85 -9.70
C GLU A 152 5.62 -15.88 -8.63
N MET A 153 4.67 -16.72 -8.17
CA MET A 153 4.88 -17.63 -7.04
C MET A 153 6.07 -18.56 -7.26
N ASP A 154 6.21 -19.14 -8.46
CA ASP A 154 7.31 -20.05 -8.77
C ASP A 154 8.68 -19.37 -8.67
N ASP A 155 8.76 -18.08 -9.01
CA ASP A 155 10.02 -17.32 -8.93
C ASP A 155 10.31 -16.88 -7.49
N ILE A 156 9.28 -16.51 -6.72
CA ILE A 156 9.41 -16.24 -5.27
C ILE A 156 9.87 -17.49 -4.52
N GLU A 157 9.31 -18.66 -4.82
CA GLU A 157 9.69 -19.93 -4.17
C GLU A 157 11.16 -20.31 -4.45
N LYS A 158 11.69 -20.03 -5.65
CA LYS A 158 13.11 -20.30 -5.97
C LYS A 158 14.08 -19.45 -5.16
N GLN A 159 13.64 -18.31 -4.66
CA GLN A 159 14.46 -17.31 -3.98
C GLN A 159 14.07 -17.13 -2.50
N ARG A 160 13.17 -17.97 -1.98
CA ARG A 160 12.55 -17.82 -0.67
C ARG A 160 13.55 -17.64 0.48
N ASP A 161 14.70 -18.32 0.41
CA ASP A 161 15.76 -18.24 1.44
C ASP A 161 16.42 -16.86 1.43
N GLU A 162 16.83 -16.37 0.26
CA GLU A 162 17.44 -15.05 0.08
C GLU A 162 16.46 -13.93 0.47
N LEU A 163 15.20 -14.07 0.09
CA LEU A 163 14.13 -13.13 0.42
C LEU A 163 13.83 -13.12 1.92
N ALA A 164 13.81 -14.26 2.58
CA ALA A 164 13.63 -14.36 4.03
C ALA A 164 14.76 -13.65 4.80
N VAL A 165 16.02 -13.89 4.41
CA VAL A 165 17.18 -13.21 5.01
C VAL A 165 17.11 -11.70 4.78
N SER A 166 16.77 -11.26 3.57
CA SER A 166 16.66 -9.84 3.26
C SER A 166 15.55 -9.14 4.06
N LEU A 167 14.36 -9.76 4.14
CA LEU A 167 13.24 -9.23 4.94
C LEU A 167 13.57 -9.16 6.43
N TYR A 168 14.29 -10.15 6.96
CA TYR A 168 14.77 -10.14 8.34
C TYR A 168 15.78 -9.01 8.58
N ASN A 169 16.81 -8.91 7.73
CA ASN A 169 17.86 -7.89 7.86
C ASN A 169 17.33 -6.45 7.72
N LYS A 170 16.18 -6.27 7.06
CA LYS A 170 15.45 -5.00 6.99
C LYS A 170 14.48 -4.79 8.16
N ASP A 171 14.49 -5.60 9.22
CA ASP A 171 13.55 -5.53 10.35
C ASP A 171 12.07 -5.58 9.94
N ARG A 172 11.75 -6.25 8.83
CA ARG A 172 10.37 -6.33 8.30
C ARG A 172 9.59 -7.46 8.94
N ILE A 173 10.30 -8.53 9.31
CA ILE A 173 9.77 -9.72 9.94
C ILE A 173 10.72 -10.21 11.02
N GLY A 174 10.19 -10.90 12.04
CA GLY A 174 11.01 -11.57 13.06
C GLY A 174 11.62 -12.88 12.57
N VAL A 175 12.60 -13.40 13.32
CA VAL A 175 13.35 -14.62 12.96
C VAL A 175 12.46 -15.84 12.71
N ASN A 176 11.43 -16.05 13.54
CA ASN A 176 10.48 -17.16 13.35
C ASN A 176 9.78 -17.07 12.00
N ARG A 177 9.37 -15.87 11.63
CA ARG A 177 8.65 -15.63 10.38
C ARG A 177 9.55 -15.75 9.17
N ALA A 178 10.81 -15.33 9.30
CA ALA A 178 11.81 -15.51 8.26
C ALA A 178 12.13 -17.00 8.05
N ALA A 179 12.28 -17.78 9.12
CA ALA A 179 12.45 -19.23 9.06
C ALA A 179 11.25 -19.93 8.38
N ASP A 180 10.02 -19.52 8.69
CA ASP A 180 8.81 -20.03 8.01
C ASP A 180 8.84 -19.78 6.49
N ILE A 181 9.21 -18.55 6.09
CA ILE A 181 9.36 -18.18 4.67
C ILE A 181 10.47 -19.02 4.02
N ALA A 182 11.61 -19.19 4.67
CA ALA A 182 12.71 -20.03 4.19
C ALA A 182 12.36 -21.53 4.17
N GLY A 183 11.36 -21.96 4.94
CA GLY A 183 10.94 -23.37 4.98
C GLY A 183 11.90 -24.27 5.75
N MET A 184 12.62 -23.69 6.71
CA MET A 184 13.60 -24.38 7.54
C MET A 184 13.39 -24.06 9.03
N PRO A 185 13.86 -24.91 9.95
CA PRO A 185 13.85 -24.62 11.39
C PRO A 185 14.57 -23.31 11.73
N VAL A 186 14.15 -22.65 12.82
CA VAL A 186 14.73 -21.37 13.26
C VAL A 186 16.23 -21.47 13.52
N ASP A 187 16.70 -22.56 14.13
CA ASP A 187 18.12 -22.80 14.42
C ASP A 187 18.95 -23.10 13.16
N GLU A 188 18.31 -23.49 12.06
CA GLU A 188 18.93 -23.61 10.75
C GLU A 188 18.98 -22.24 10.05
N PHE A 189 17.88 -21.49 10.10
CA PHE A 189 17.80 -20.15 9.53
C PHE A 189 18.80 -19.18 10.16
N GLU A 190 18.99 -19.21 11.48
CA GLU A 190 19.98 -18.39 12.19
C GLU A 190 21.41 -18.60 11.69
N LYS A 191 21.73 -19.74 11.07
CA LYS A 191 23.04 -20.01 10.46
C LYS A 191 23.22 -19.34 9.09
N SER A 192 22.14 -18.81 8.52
CA SER A 192 22.10 -18.15 7.20
C SER A 192 22.12 -16.61 7.30
N LEU A 193 22.15 -16.07 8.52
CA LEU A 193 22.28 -14.63 8.83
C LEU A 193 23.75 -14.20 8.84
#